data_AF-A0A8C7YCC9-F1
#
_entry.id   AF-A0A8C7YCC9-F1
#
_cell.length_a   1.000
_cell.length_b   1.000
_cell.length_c   1.000
_cell.angle_alpha   90.00
_cell.angle_beta   90.00
_cell.angle_gamma   90.00
#
_symmetry.space_group_name_H-M   'P 1'
#
loop_
_entity.id
_entity.type
_entity.pdbx_description
1 polymer ?
#
loop_
_entity_poly.entity_id
_entity_poly.type
_entity_poly.pdbx_seq_one_letter_code
_entity_poly.pdbx_strand_id
1 'polypeptide(L)'
;RQGINTCRNKGCCFGFKFDFLCMPLFHPRFAREFELEPAKSRPGAQTRSDLLLCGRDWGTLIVGKLSPWICADSEIETERRNSEEALIQELNFSAYLGLPVFMIPLTGPHNANLARLLLSHIHTGHHTSNFWIRVPLMAAEDTREDLIENEPFSCPDETSVDEKTWNWWNTFRTLCDYNKRICLAIDIGADMPSDAVIDKWMGEPIKAAILPTSLFLTNKKGFPVLSKAHQRVIFRLFKLEAQFIFTGTSRHTEKDFRSYLQYLEYLNQNRPAPNAYELFAKGYEDYLQSPLQPLMDNLESQTYEVFEKDPIKYSQYQQAVYKCLLDRVPEEQKDTNVQVLMVLGAGRGPLVNASLRAASQADRKLKVYAVEKNPNAVITLENWRFEEWGDRVTVVSSDMREWEAPEKADIIVSELLGSFGDNELSPECLDGAQHFLKDDGVSIPCSYTSFLAPLSSSKLYNEVRGCRERDKSPECHFETPYVVRLHNFHELADPKPCFTFTHPKKDMNNNRYQCLRFSVGCNSVLHGFAGYFETTLYKDVTLSIKPETHSPGMFSWFPILFPLKQPISIARDDEIAVRFWRCNNGKKVWYEWAVTEPTCSAIHNPAGRSYTIGL
;
A
#
# COMPACT_ATOMS: atom_id res chain seq x y z
N ARG A 1 -48.85 0.11 -3.39
CA ARG A 1 -48.26 -0.87 -2.43
C ARG A 1 -46.72 -0.83 -2.40
N GLN A 2 -46.00 -0.79 -3.52
CA GLN A 2 -44.51 -0.76 -3.53
C GLN A 2 -43.88 0.54 -2.98
N GLY A 3 -44.50 1.71 -3.17
CA GLY A 3 -44.00 2.98 -2.60
C GLY A 3 -43.96 3.00 -1.05
N ILE A 4 -45.02 2.49 -0.41
CA ILE A 4 -45.13 2.36 1.05
C ILE A 4 -44.02 1.46 1.62
N ASN A 5 -43.62 0.42 0.89
CA ASN A 5 -42.54 -0.47 1.32
C ASN A 5 -41.16 0.20 1.24
N THR A 6 -40.94 1.18 0.36
CA THR A 6 -39.65 1.89 0.26
C THR A 6 -39.40 2.76 1.50
N CYS A 7 -40.38 3.59 1.86
CA CYS A 7 -40.28 4.45 3.04
C CYS A 7 -40.31 3.63 4.35
N ARG A 8 -41.07 2.53 4.41
CA ARG A 8 -41.08 1.61 5.56
C ARG A 8 -39.77 0.85 5.71
N ASN A 9 -39.19 0.33 4.62
CA ASN A 9 -37.91 -0.37 4.67
C ASN A 9 -36.78 0.58 5.07
N LYS A 10 -36.81 1.82 4.56
CA LYS A 10 -35.93 2.90 5.05
C LYS A 10 -36.11 3.10 6.56
N GLY A 11 -37.32 3.42 7.01
CA GLY A 11 -37.60 3.67 8.42
C GLY A 11 -37.19 2.50 9.35
N CYS A 12 -37.37 1.27 8.90
CA CYS A 12 -36.96 0.07 9.63
C CYS A 12 -35.43 -0.09 9.68
N CYS A 13 -34.74 0.06 8.54
CA CYS A 13 -33.28 -0.01 8.43
C CYS A 13 -32.58 1.04 9.31
N PHE A 14 -33.03 2.30 9.24
CA PHE A 14 -32.47 3.38 10.07
C PHE A 14 -32.90 3.28 11.54
N GLY A 15 -34.07 2.72 11.82
CA GLY A 15 -34.48 2.35 13.18
C GLY A 15 -33.51 1.35 13.82
N PHE A 16 -32.90 0.47 13.02
CA PHE A 16 -31.85 -0.46 13.46
C PHE A 16 -30.43 0.13 13.42
N LYS A 17 -30.28 1.43 13.14
CA LYS A 17 -29.01 2.17 13.05
C LYS A 17 -28.04 1.71 11.96
N PHE A 18 -28.53 1.20 10.84
CA PHE A 18 -27.69 1.03 9.65
C PHE A 18 -27.50 2.37 8.93
N ASP A 19 -26.32 2.59 8.34
CA ASP A 19 -25.97 3.84 7.67
C ASP A 19 -26.53 3.96 6.24
N PHE A 20 -26.77 2.84 5.56
CA PHE A 20 -27.32 2.80 4.21
C PHE A 20 -28.11 1.52 3.92
N LEU A 21 -28.83 1.50 2.80
CA LEU A 21 -29.66 0.39 2.33
C LEU A 21 -29.31 0.01 0.89
N CYS A 22 -28.93 -1.24 0.66
CA CYS A 22 -28.81 -1.80 -0.68
C CYS A 22 -30.17 -2.33 -1.17
N MET A 23 -30.74 -1.76 -2.23
CA MET A 23 -32.05 -2.19 -2.74
C MET A 23 -32.18 -2.13 -4.26
N PRO A 24 -33.04 -3.01 -4.85
CA PRO A 24 -33.36 -2.94 -6.27
C PRO A 24 -34.06 -1.63 -6.63
N LEU A 25 -33.58 -0.96 -7.68
CA LEU A 25 -34.24 0.23 -8.22
C LEU A 25 -35.50 -0.13 -9.01
N PHE A 26 -35.47 -1.26 -9.70
CA PHE A 26 -36.62 -1.89 -10.36
C PHE A 26 -37.04 -3.12 -9.57
N HIS A 27 -38.28 -3.56 -9.71
CA HIS A 27 -38.71 -4.78 -9.03
C HIS A 27 -37.92 -5.98 -9.59
N PRO A 28 -37.24 -6.79 -8.76
CA PRO A 28 -36.25 -7.77 -9.24
C PRO A 28 -36.84 -8.93 -10.05
N ARG A 29 -38.16 -9.15 -9.99
CA ARG A 29 -38.89 -10.13 -10.83
C ARG A 29 -39.60 -9.51 -12.03
N PHE A 30 -39.49 -8.19 -12.22
CA PHE A 30 -40.15 -7.49 -13.32
C PHE A 30 -39.24 -7.49 -14.54
N ALA A 31 -39.22 -8.62 -15.24
CA ALA A 31 -38.57 -8.75 -16.54
C ALA A 31 -39.27 -7.85 -17.57
N ARG A 32 -38.44 -7.18 -18.39
CA ARG A 32 -38.86 -6.15 -19.35
C ARG A 32 -38.43 -6.60 -20.75
N GLU A 33 -39.34 -6.43 -21.70
CA GLU A 33 -39.14 -6.70 -23.12
C GLU A 33 -38.98 -5.36 -23.85
N PHE A 34 -38.05 -5.26 -24.78
CA PHE A 34 -37.70 -4.02 -25.48
C PHE A 34 -37.86 -4.14 -27.01
N GLU A 35 -38.05 -5.36 -27.53
CA GLU A 35 -38.09 -5.64 -28.95
C GLU A 35 -39.45 -6.15 -29.41
N LEU A 36 -40.03 -7.10 -28.69
CA LEU A 36 -41.20 -7.85 -29.12
C LEU A 36 -42.52 -7.33 -28.53
N GLU A 37 -43.52 -7.17 -29.39
CA GLU A 37 -44.89 -6.89 -28.97
C GLU A 37 -45.63 -8.17 -28.54
N PRO A 38 -46.62 -8.08 -27.61
CA PRO A 38 -47.15 -6.86 -26.98
C PRO A 38 -46.40 -6.42 -25.72
N ALA A 39 -45.40 -7.19 -25.29
CA ALA A 39 -44.74 -7.00 -23.99
C ALA A 39 -43.87 -5.72 -23.94
N LYS A 40 -43.28 -5.33 -25.08
CA LYS A 40 -42.58 -4.07 -25.26
C LYS A 40 -43.46 -2.85 -24.92
N SER A 41 -44.70 -2.85 -25.37
CA SER A 41 -45.66 -1.76 -25.14
C SER A 41 -46.40 -1.88 -23.79
N ARG A 42 -45.85 -2.58 -22.80
CA ARG A 42 -46.48 -2.72 -21.47
C ARG A 42 -46.75 -1.32 -20.84
N PRO A 43 -48.02 -0.98 -20.54
CA PRO A 43 -48.36 0.34 -20.03
C PRO A 43 -47.98 0.52 -18.56
N GLY A 44 -47.91 1.79 -18.13
CA GLY A 44 -47.66 2.18 -16.74
C GLY A 44 -46.20 2.57 -16.46
N ALA A 45 -45.95 2.97 -15.21
CA ALA A 45 -44.61 3.33 -14.77
C ALA A 45 -43.73 2.07 -14.65
N GLN A 46 -42.54 2.11 -15.24
CA GLN A 46 -41.60 0.99 -15.25
C GLN A 46 -41.02 0.68 -13.86
N THR A 47 -40.97 1.68 -12.97
CA THR A 47 -40.58 1.53 -11.58
C THR A 47 -41.22 2.58 -10.67
N ARG A 48 -40.83 2.58 -9.38
CA ARG A 48 -41.26 3.54 -8.36
C ARG A 48 -40.70 4.94 -8.64
N SER A 49 -41.45 5.98 -8.27
CA SER A 49 -41.01 7.37 -8.43
C SER A 49 -39.86 7.71 -7.48
N ASP A 50 -38.94 8.52 -7.98
CA ASP A 50 -37.90 9.26 -7.28
C ASP A 50 -38.44 10.09 -6.11
N LEU A 51 -39.64 10.68 -6.24
CA LEU A 51 -40.29 11.53 -5.23
C LEU A 51 -40.62 10.81 -3.91
N LEU A 52 -40.42 9.49 -3.84
CA LEU A 52 -40.56 8.73 -2.61
C LEU A 52 -39.50 9.07 -1.55
N LEU A 53 -38.34 9.61 -1.96
CA LEU A 53 -37.26 10.05 -1.09
C LEU A 53 -36.75 11.41 -1.55
N CYS A 54 -36.17 12.20 -0.64
CA CYS A 54 -35.53 13.44 -1.04
C CYS A 54 -34.18 13.15 -1.74
N GLY A 55 -33.69 14.10 -2.55
CA GLY A 55 -32.43 13.92 -3.28
C GLY A 55 -31.23 13.60 -2.37
N ARG A 56 -31.19 14.18 -1.16
CA ARG A 56 -30.16 13.86 -0.16
C ARG A 56 -30.20 12.39 0.26
N ASP A 57 -31.39 11.83 0.47
CA ASP A 57 -31.53 10.42 0.85
C ASP A 57 -31.04 9.49 -0.25
N TRP A 58 -31.43 9.76 -1.51
CA TRP A 58 -30.91 9.00 -2.65
C TRP A 58 -29.38 9.09 -2.75
N GLY A 59 -28.84 10.31 -2.60
CA GLY A 59 -27.40 10.57 -2.72
C GLY A 59 -26.52 10.08 -1.57
N THR A 60 -27.09 9.65 -0.44
CA THR A 60 -26.30 9.27 0.75
C THR A 60 -26.68 7.92 1.37
N LEU A 61 -27.94 7.48 1.23
CA LEU A 61 -28.48 6.37 2.00
C LEU A 61 -28.78 5.13 1.15
N ILE A 62 -28.82 5.25 -0.17
CA ILE A 62 -29.25 4.15 -1.05
C ILE A 62 -28.12 3.67 -1.94
N VAL A 63 -27.88 2.36 -1.91
CA VAL A 63 -27.06 1.65 -2.89
C VAL A 63 -28.00 0.90 -3.84
N GLY A 64 -27.92 1.21 -5.13
CA GLY A 64 -28.73 0.53 -6.14
C GLY A 64 -28.25 -0.90 -6.39
N LYS A 65 -29.15 -1.80 -6.77
CA LYS A 65 -28.80 -3.18 -7.17
C LYS A 65 -29.33 -3.47 -8.56
N LEU A 66 -28.50 -4.09 -9.40
CA LEU A 66 -28.90 -4.64 -10.68
C LEU A 66 -29.97 -5.73 -10.50
N SER A 67 -30.99 -5.73 -11.35
CA SER A 67 -31.98 -6.81 -11.37
C SER A 67 -31.34 -8.16 -11.73
N PRO A 68 -31.67 -9.26 -11.03
CA PRO A 68 -30.96 -10.53 -11.15
C PRO A 68 -31.22 -11.29 -12.47
N TRP A 69 -32.23 -10.90 -13.24
CA TRP A 69 -32.53 -11.52 -14.54
C TRP A 69 -31.71 -10.92 -15.70
N ILE A 70 -31.01 -9.80 -15.46
CA ILE A 70 -30.21 -9.13 -16.49
C ILE A 70 -28.93 -9.93 -16.69
N CYS A 71 -28.80 -10.57 -17.86
CA CYS A 71 -27.63 -11.35 -18.27
C CYS A 71 -27.10 -10.80 -19.60
N ALA A 72 -26.29 -9.75 -19.52
CA ALA A 72 -25.75 -9.06 -20.71
C ALA A 72 -24.81 -9.95 -21.55
N ASP A 73 -24.36 -11.08 -21.02
CA ASP A 73 -23.47 -12.01 -21.69
C ASP A 73 -24.19 -13.34 -22.07
N SER A 74 -25.53 -13.36 -22.08
CA SER A 74 -26.30 -14.55 -22.50
C SER A 74 -25.94 -14.98 -23.93
N GLU A 75 -25.83 -16.29 -24.15
CA GLU A 75 -25.67 -16.89 -25.48
C GLU A 75 -26.95 -16.72 -26.32
N ILE A 76 -28.09 -16.63 -25.65
CA ILE A 76 -29.40 -16.42 -26.29
C ILE A 76 -29.50 -14.94 -26.69
N GLU A 77 -29.49 -14.67 -28.00
CA GLU A 77 -29.43 -13.31 -28.54
C GLU A 77 -30.57 -12.41 -28.05
N THR A 78 -31.80 -12.93 -27.96
CA THR A 78 -32.98 -12.17 -27.51
C THR A 78 -32.88 -11.80 -26.03
N GLU A 79 -32.39 -12.70 -25.18
CA GLU A 79 -32.14 -12.41 -23.76
C GLU A 79 -31.00 -11.41 -23.59
N ARG A 80 -29.92 -11.59 -24.37
CA ARG A 80 -28.78 -10.69 -24.38
C ARG A 80 -29.24 -9.27 -24.71
N ARG A 81 -29.88 -9.05 -25.86
CA ARG A 81 -30.32 -7.72 -26.31
C ARG A 81 -31.29 -7.05 -25.33
N ASN A 82 -32.27 -7.81 -24.80
CA ASN A 82 -33.14 -7.30 -23.73
C ASN A 82 -32.39 -6.94 -22.45
N SER A 83 -31.37 -7.72 -22.08
CA SER A 83 -30.51 -7.45 -20.93
C SER A 83 -29.63 -6.22 -21.14
N GLU A 84 -29.13 -5.97 -22.36
CA GLU A 84 -28.37 -4.77 -22.69
C GLU A 84 -29.21 -3.50 -22.46
N GLU A 85 -30.43 -3.47 -23.01
CA GLU A 85 -31.38 -2.36 -22.84
C GLU A 85 -31.80 -2.18 -21.37
N ALA A 86 -32.07 -3.28 -20.68
CA ALA A 86 -32.42 -3.25 -19.26
C ALA A 86 -31.27 -2.74 -18.38
N LEU A 87 -30.04 -3.15 -18.66
CA LEU A 87 -28.85 -2.69 -17.94
C LEU A 87 -28.65 -1.18 -18.14
N ILE A 88 -28.68 -0.72 -19.39
CA ILE A 88 -28.57 0.72 -19.71
C ILE A 88 -29.67 1.51 -18.98
N GLN A 89 -30.90 1.02 -19.00
CA GLN A 89 -32.02 1.66 -18.31
C GLN A 89 -31.79 1.75 -16.79
N GLU A 90 -31.36 0.68 -16.13
CA GLU A 90 -31.12 0.68 -14.68
C GLU A 90 -29.93 1.57 -14.29
N LEU A 91 -28.86 1.55 -15.09
CA LEU A 91 -27.70 2.42 -14.90
C LEU A 91 -28.06 3.89 -15.06
N ASN A 92 -28.78 4.25 -16.13
CA ASN A 92 -29.23 5.62 -16.36
C ASN A 92 -30.19 6.10 -15.26
N PHE A 93 -31.07 5.23 -14.77
CA PHE A 93 -31.95 5.59 -13.65
C PHE A 93 -31.17 5.75 -12.34
N SER A 94 -30.12 4.96 -12.11
CA SER A 94 -29.22 5.15 -10.96
C SER A 94 -28.50 6.50 -10.99
N ALA A 95 -28.07 6.94 -12.17
CA ALA A 95 -27.45 8.25 -12.37
C ALA A 95 -28.47 9.38 -12.18
N TYR A 96 -29.70 9.21 -12.69
CA TYR A 96 -30.80 10.16 -12.52
C TYR A 96 -31.14 10.39 -11.03
N LEU A 97 -31.19 9.32 -10.24
CA LEU A 97 -31.41 9.41 -8.79
C LEU A 97 -30.20 10.00 -8.03
N GLY A 98 -29.04 10.14 -8.67
CA GLY A 98 -27.82 10.63 -8.05
C GLY A 98 -27.25 9.67 -7.00
N LEU A 99 -27.37 8.36 -7.21
CA LEU A 99 -26.91 7.37 -6.23
C LEU A 99 -25.38 7.44 -6.04
N PRO A 100 -24.88 7.26 -4.80
CA PRO A 100 -23.45 7.20 -4.55
C PRO A 100 -22.83 5.92 -5.13
N VAL A 101 -23.58 4.81 -5.12
CA VAL A 101 -23.10 3.49 -5.52
C VAL A 101 -24.20 2.69 -6.23
N PHE A 102 -23.81 1.96 -7.28
CA PHE A 102 -24.63 0.92 -7.91
C PHE A 102 -23.91 -0.44 -7.88
N MET A 103 -24.58 -1.50 -7.42
CA MET A 103 -24.00 -2.82 -7.22
C MET A 103 -24.36 -3.77 -8.38
N ILE A 104 -23.34 -4.44 -8.93
CA ILE A 104 -23.43 -5.36 -10.08
C ILE A 104 -22.76 -6.69 -9.70
N PRO A 105 -23.44 -7.84 -9.75
CA PRO A 105 -22.83 -9.13 -9.45
C PRO A 105 -22.01 -9.68 -10.62
N LEU A 106 -20.90 -10.35 -10.33
CA LEU A 106 -20.27 -11.32 -11.23
C LEU A 106 -20.62 -12.73 -10.75
N THR A 107 -21.28 -13.50 -11.61
CA THR A 107 -21.73 -14.87 -11.29
C THR A 107 -20.97 -15.95 -12.06
N GLY A 108 -20.03 -15.55 -12.91
CA GLY A 108 -19.23 -16.45 -13.73
C GLY A 108 -18.08 -15.71 -14.43
N PRO A 109 -17.33 -16.39 -15.32
CA PRO A 109 -16.18 -15.80 -15.99
C PRO A 109 -16.54 -14.89 -17.18
N HIS A 110 -17.69 -15.09 -17.81
CA HIS A 110 -18.09 -14.37 -19.03
C HIS A 110 -18.86 -13.09 -18.70
N ASN A 111 -18.17 -11.95 -18.69
CA ASN A 111 -18.74 -10.64 -18.36
C ASN A 111 -18.26 -9.52 -19.30
N ALA A 112 -17.92 -9.86 -20.54
CA ALA A 112 -17.28 -8.94 -21.46
C ALA A 112 -18.25 -7.86 -21.96
N ASN A 113 -19.49 -8.26 -22.27
CA ASN A 113 -20.51 -7.32 -22.72
C ASN A 113 -21.01 -6.47 -21.55
N LEU A 114 -21.15 -7.05 -20.35
CA LEU A 114 -21.41 -6.31 -19.12
C LEU A 114 -20.33 -5.22 -18.89
N ALA A 115 -19.05 -5.59 -18.99
CA ALA A 115 -17.93 -4.64 -18.85
C ALA A 115 -17.99 -3.52 -19.89
N ARG A 116 -18.24 -3.86 -21.17
CA ARG A 116 -18.38 -2.90 -22.27
C ARG A 116 -19.49 -1.88 -22.01
N LEU A 117 -20.67 -2.35 -21.61
CA LEU A 117 -21.85 -1.51 -21.35
C LEU A 117 -21.63 -0.60 -20.14
N LEU A 118 -21.08 -1.15 -19.06
CA LEU A 118 -20.73 -0.36 -17.88
C LEU A 118 -19.71 0.73 -18.22
N LEU A 119 -18.66 0.38 -18.97
CA LEU A 119 -17.63 1.33 -19.38
C LEU A 119 -18.20 2.42 -20.30
N SER A 120 -19.09 2.06 -21.22
CA SER A 120 -19.82 3.03 -22.04
C SER A 120 -20.59 4.01 -21.16
N HIS A 121 -21.38 3.51 -20.22
CA HIS A 121 -22.17 4.34 -19.30
C HIS A 121 -21.29 5.29 -18.45
N ILE A 122 -20.14 4.79 -17.94
CA ILE A 122 -19.18 5.61 -17.19
C ILE A 122 -18.65 6.78 -18.01
N HIS A 123 -18.38 6.58 -19.30
CA HIS A 123 -17.81 7.61 -20.19
C HIS A 123 -18.86 8.55 -20.79
N THR A 124 -20.08 8.07 -21.03
CA THR A 124 -21.15 8.89 -21.62
C THR A 124 -21.95 9.67 -20.57
N GLY A 125 -21.94 9.23 -19.31
CA GLY A 125 -22.74 9.82 -18.24
C GLY A 125 -22.04 10.98 -17.51
N HIS A 126 -22.78 12.05 -17.21
CA HIS A 126 -22.34 13.13 -16.32
C HIS A 126 -22.73 12.85 -14.86
N HIS A 127 -22.09 11.86 -14.24
CA HIS A 127 -22.33 11.50 -12.83
C HIS A 127 -21.06 10.94 -12.18
N THR A 128 -21.06 10.92 -10.85
CA THR A 128 -19.88 10.55 -10.02
C THR A 128 -20.06 9.23 -9.27
N SER A 129 -21.12 8.47 -9.55
CA SER A 129 -21.43 7.21 -8.87
C SER A 129 -20.30 6.20 -8.97
N ASN A 130 -20.03 5.44 -7.91
CA ASN A 130 -19.15 4.29 -7.95
C ASN A 130 -19.93 3.01 -8.27
N PHE A 131 -19.23 1.99 -8.75
CA PHE A 131 -19.78 0.70 -9.11
C PHE A 131 -19.14 -0.37 -8.24
N TRP A 132 -19.94 -1.00 -7.41
CA TRP A 132 -19.48 -2.11 -6.58
C TRP A 132 -19.74 -3.41 -7.31
N ILE A 133 -18.65 -4.03 -7.75
CA ILE A 133 -18.68 -5.33 -8.38
C ILE A 133 -18.70 -6.38 -7.29
N ARG A 134 -19.86 -7.05 -7.17
CA ARG A 134 -20.13 -8.05 -6.15
C ARG A 134 -19.57 -9.39 -6.61
N VAL A 135 -18.55 -9.88 -5.91
CA VAL A 135 -17.86 -11.13 -6.24
C VAL A 135 -17.72 -11.97 -4.98
N PRO A 136 -18.04 -13.27 -5.00
CA PRO A 136 -17.87 -14.12 -3.84
C PRO A 136 -16.42 -14.55 -3.65
N LEU A 137 -15.99 -14.72 -2.40
CA LEU A 137 -14.66 -15.27 -2.09
C LEU A 137 -14.46 -16.64 -2.74
N MET A 138 -15.48 -17.50 -2.70
CA MET A 138 -15.50 -18.83 -3.31
C MET A 138 -16.73 -18.95 -4.22
N ALA A 139 -16.61 -19.68 -5.33
CA ALA A 139 -17.75 -19.83 -6.25
C ALA A 139 -18.86 -20.67 -5.61
N ALA A 140 -20.11 -20.47 -6.06
CA ALA A 140 -21.26 -21.21 -5.56
C ALA A 140 -21.15 -22.72 -5.87
N GLU A 141 -20.57 -23.07 -7.02
CA GLU A 141 -20.31 -24.44 -7.44
C GLU A 141 -19.31 -25.15 -6.52
N ASP A 142 -18.34 -24.41 -5.98
CA ASP A 142 -17.29 -24.91 -5.08
C ASP A 142 -17.71 -24.90 -3.60
N THR A 143 -18.94 -24.46 -3.30
CA THR A 143 -19.51 -24.44 -1.94
C THR A 143 -20.84 -25.18 -1.86
N ARG A 144 -21.20 -25.94 -2.91
CA ARG A 144 -22.42 -26.75 -2.92
C ARG A 144 -22.30 -27.94 -1.97
N GLU A 145 -23.41 -28.31 -1.35
CA GLU A 145 -23.49 -29.57 -0.60
C GLU A 145 -23.31 -30.76 -1.56
N ASP A 146 -22.57 -31.78 -1.11
CA ASP A 146 -22.31 -32.98 -1.90
C ASP A 146 -23.49 -33.95 -1.85
N LEU A 147 -24.60 -33.54 -2.47
CA LEU A 147 -25.87 -34.27 -2.51
C LEU A 147 -26.19 -34.86 -3.90
N ILE A 148 -25.36 -34.58 -4.91
CA ILE A 148 -25.60 -34.97 -6.31
C ILE A 148 -24.78 -36.24 -6.60
N GLU A 149 -25.42 -37.41 -6.51
CA GLU A 149 -24.74 -38.73 -6.61
C GLU A 149 -23.96 -38.92 -7.92
N ASN A 150 -24.51 -38.43 -9.04
CA ASN A 150 -23.91 -38.56 -10.37
C ASN A 150 -22.85 -37.48 -10.68
N GLU A 151 -22.67 -36.52 -9.80
CA GLU A 151 -21.65 -35.46 -9.90
C GLU A 151 -21.01 -35.27 -8.52
N PRO A 152 -20.15 -36.22 -8.08
CA PRO A 152 -19.52 -36.14 -6.77
C PRO A 152 -18.68 -34.86 -6.67
N PHE A 153 -18.72 -34.22 -5.52
CA PHE A 153 -17.92 -33.02 -5.26
C PHE A 153 -16.43 -33.37 -5.29
N SER A 154 -15.71 -32.87 -6.30
CA SER A 154 -14.25 -32.94 -6.31
C SER A 154 -13.72 -31.95 -5.28
N CYS A 155 -13.40 -32.43 -4.08
CA CYS A 155 -12.68 -31.61 -3.10
C CYS A 155 -11.37 -31.17 -3.78
N PRO A 156 -11.13 -29.86 -3.95
CA PRO A 156 -9.84 -29.40 -4.46
C PRO A 156 -8.75 -30.00 -3.60
N ASP A 157 -7.69 -30.52 -4.22
CA ASP A 157 -6.53 -31.00 -3.49
C ASP A 157 -6.03 -29.86 -2.59
N GLU A 158 -5.60 -30.13 -1.34
CA GLU A 158 -5.19 -29.07 -0.39
C GLU A 158 -4.09 -28.15 -0.94
N THR A 159 -3.41 -28.60 -2.01
CA THR A 159 -2.35 -27.90 -2.76
C THR A 159 -2.87 -26.93 -3.82
N SER A 160 -4.13 -27.09 -4.27
CA SER A 160 -4.76 -26.29 -5.30
C SER A 160 -5.40 -25.04 -4.70
N VAL A 161 -4.88 -23.88 -5.08
CA VAL A 161 -5.41 -22.58 -4.66
C VAL A 161 -6.58 -22.28 -5.60
N ASP A 162 -7.82 -22.31 -5.10
CA ASP A 162 -8.98 -21.92 -5.88
C ASP A 162 -8.97 -20.40 -6.09
N GLU A 163 -8.67 -19.99 -7.32
CA GLU A 163 -8.53 -18.58 -7.73
C GLU A 163 -9.59 -18.17 -8.76
N LYS A 164 -10.62 -18.99 -8.99
CA LYS A 164 -11.61 -18.78 -10.05
C LYS A 164 -12.30 -17.42 -9.95
N THR A 165 -12.83 -17.08 -8.78
CA THR A 165 -13.60 -15.85 -8.55
C THR A 165 -12.72 -14.60 -8.64
N TRP A 166 -11.46 -14.69 -8.21
CA TRP A 166 -10.50 -13.62 -8.43
C TRP A 166 -10.21 -13.42 -9.92
N ASN A 167 -10.10 -14.50 -10.71
CA ASN A 167 -9.91 -14.39 -12.15
C ASN A 167 -11.11 -13.72 -12.85
N TRP A 168 -12.33 -13.94 -12.37
CA TRP A 168 -13.52 -13.21 -12.87
C TRP A 168 -13.37 -11.71 -12.64
N TRP A 169 -13.00 -11.31 -11.42
CA TRP A 169 -12.75 -9.92 -11.06
C TRP A 169 -11.59 -9.32 -11.87
N ASN A 170 -10.46 -10.02 -11.97
CA ASN A 170 -9.28 -9.58 -12.72
C ASN A 170 -9.63 -9.34 -14.20
N THR A 171 -10.28 -10.31 -14.85
CA THR A 171 -10.71 -10.16 -16.25
C THR A 171 -11.64 -8.96 -16.41
N PHE A 172 -12.63 -8.81 -15.52
CA PHE A 172 -13.59 -7.72 -15.56
C PHE A 172 -12.93 -6.34 -15.41
N ARG A 173 -12.09 -6.15 -14.38
CA ARG A 173 -11.40 -4.87 -14.15
C ARG A 173 -10.40 -4.53 -15.26
N THR A 174 -9.77 -5.54 -15.87
CA THR A 174 -8.85 -5.35 -17.00
C THR A 174 -9.61 -4.90 -18.24
N LEU A 175 -10.76 -5.50 -18.55
CA LEU A 175 -11.63 -5.06 -19.64
C LEU A 175 -12.13 -3.62 -19.44
N CYS A 176 -12.32 -3.21 -18.19
CA CYS A 176 -12.68 -1.84 -17.83
C CYS A 176 -11.48 -0.89 -17.66
N ASP A 177 -10.27 -1.28 -18.10
CA ASP A 177 -9.05 -0.48 -18.05
C ASP A 177 -8.78 0.11 -16.64
N TYR A 178 -8.93 -0.72 -15.61
CA TYR A 178 -8.67 -0.35 -14.22
C TYR A 178 -9.41 0.92 -13.75
N ASN A 179 -10.61 1.19 -14.30
CA ASN A 179 -11.34 2.41 -13.98
C ASN A 179 -11.57 2.59 -12.47
N LYS A 180 -11.09 3.69 -11.89
CA LYS A 180 -11.16 3.98 -10.45
C LYS A 180 -12.57 3.99 -9.84
N ARG A 181 -13.61 4.14 -10.66
CA ARG A 181 -15.02 4.10 -10.20
C ARG A 181 -15.53 2.67 -10.00
N ILE A 182 -14.80 1.66 -10.47
CA ILE A 182 -15.12 0.24 -10.33
C ILE A 182 -14.35 -0.30 -9.12
N CYS A 183 -15.07 -0.68 -8.09
CA CYS A 183 -14.54 -1.16 -6.82
C CYS A 183 -15.11 -2.54 -6.50
N LEU A 184 -14.48 -3.26 -5.57
CA LEU A 184 -14.93 -4.58 -5.16
C LEU A 184 -15.87 -4.53 -3.95
N ALA A 185 -16.96 -5.30 -4.03
CA ALA A 185 -17.76 -5.72 -2.89
C ALA A 185 -17.64 -7.24 -2.73
N ILE A 186 -16.90 -7.69 -1.71
CA ILE A 186 -16.61 -9.12 -1.55
C ILE A 186 -17.74 -9.82 -0.77
N ASP A 187 -18.31 -10.90 -1.30
CA ASP A 187 -19.21 -11.76 -0.51
C ASP A 187 -18.39 -12.78 0.30
N ILE A 188 -18.59 -12.77 1.62
CA ILE A 188 -18.00 -13.76 2.51
C ILE A 188 -18.96 -14.96 2.63
N GLY A 189 -18.45 -16.16 2.34
CA GLY A 189 -19.17 -17.43 2.44
C GLY A 189 -19.03 -18.08 3.82
N ALA A 190 -19.77 -19.17 4.07
CA ALA A 190 -19.68 -19.92 5.32
C ALA A 190 -18.33 -20.67 5.44
N ASP A 191 -17.82 -21.11 4.29
CA ASP A 191 -16.50 -21.70 4.16
C ASP A 191 -15.48 -20.62 3.82
N MET A 192 -14.29 -20.76 4.41
CA MET A 192 -13.20 -19.80 4.25
C MET A 192 -12.10 -20.43 3.41
N PRO A 193 -11.60 -19.74 2.37
CA PRO A 193 -10.45 -20.22 1.60
C PRO A 193 -9.16 -20.10 2.43
N SER A 194 -8.06 -20.61 1.87
CA SER A 194 -6.73 -20.50 2.49
C SER A 194 -6.30 -19.03 2.65
N ASP A 195 -5.39 -18.78 3.61
CA ASP A 195 -4.88 -17.42 3.87
C ASP A 195 -4.23 -16.81 2.62
N ALA A 196 -3.61 -17.62 1.75
CA ALA A 196 -3.03 -17.17 0.47
C ALA A 196 -4.08 -16.55 -0.48
N VAL A 197 -5.28 -17.15 -0.58
CA VAL A 197 -6.38 -16.57 -1.36
C VAL A 197 -6.84 -15.25 -0.75
N ILE A 198 -6.95 -15.21 0.58
CA ILE A 198 -7.38 -14.00 1.31
C ILE A 198 -6.37 -12.87 1.09
N ASP A 199 -5.07 -13.14 1.24
CA ASP A 199 -3.99 -12.16 1.06
C ASP A 199 -3.97 -11.58 -0.35
N LYS A 200 -4.25 -12.41 -1.37
CA LYS A 200 -4.42 -11.96 -2.74
C LYS A 200 -5.54 -10.93 -2.90
N TRP A 201 -6.68 -11.11 -2.23
CA TRP A 201 -7.76 -10.13 -2.23
C TRP A 201 -7.40 -8.84 -1.46
N MET A 202 -6.46 -8.89 -0.52
CA MET A 202 -6.07 -7.71 0.27
C MET A 202 -5.26 -6.66 -0.51
N GLY A 203 -4.87 -6.95 -1.77
CA GLY A 203 -4.29 -5.98 -2.72
C GLY A 203 -5.31 -5.35 -3.70
N GLU A 204 -6.59 -5.68 -3.55
CA GLU A 204 -7.68 -5.24 -4.43
C GLU A 204 -8.44 -4.03 -3.86
N PRO A 205 -9.15 -3.24 -4.70
CA PRO A 205 -9.90 -2.07 -4.25
C PRO A 205 -11.22 -2.46 -3.55
N ILE A 206 -11.14 -3.18 -2.43
CA ILE A 206 -12.28 -3.57 -1.60
C ILE A 206 -12.87 -2.31 -0.95
N LYS A 207 -14.15 -2.04 -1.24
CA LYS A 207 -14.93 -0.97 -0.60
C LYS A 207 -16.04 -1.49 0.28
N ALA A 208 -16.50 -2.71 0.04
CA ALA A 208 -17.52 -3.34 0.87
C ALA A 208 -17.28 -4.83 1.09
N ALA A 209 -17.76 -5.34 2.22
CA ALA A 209 -17.80 -6.75 2.56
C ALA A 209 -19.23 -7.15 2.90
N ILE A 210 -19.76 -8.15 2.19
CA ILE A 210 -21.12 -8.62 2.32
C ILE A 210 -21.13 -9.86 3.20
N LEU A 211 -21.89 -9.80 4.29
CA LEU A 211 -22.00 -10.82 5.32
C LEU A 211 -23.43 -11.39 5.33
N PRO A 212 -23.66 -12.59 4.77
CA PRO A 212 -24.89 -13.31 4.98
C PRO A 212 -25.16 -13.56 6.48
N THR A 213 -26.40 -13.38 6.88
CA THR A 213 -26.88 -13.72 8.23
C THR A 213 -26.70 -15.20 8.58
N SER A 214 -26.59 -16.07 7.57
CA SER A 214 -26.27 -17.50 7.73
C SER A 214 -24.84 -17.77 8.19
N LEU A 215 -23.92 -16.80 8.09
CA LEU A 215 -22.54 -16.96 8.56
C LEU A 215 -22.41 -16.97 10.09
N PHE A 216 -23.37 -16.35 10.77
CA PHE A 216 -23.27 -16.09 12.20
C PHE A 216 -23.69 -17.32 12.98
N LEU A 217 -22.75 -17.82 13.77
CA LEU A 217 -22.96 -18.85 14.78
C LEU A 217 -23.74 -18.27 15.97
N THR A 218 -24.37 -19.14 16.76
CA THR A 218 -25.10 -18.73 17.95
C THR A 218 -24.27 -19.00 19.21
N ASN A 219 -24.05 -17.98 20.04
CA ASN A 219 -23.38 -18.17 21.33
C ASN A 219 -24.31 -18.74 22.42
N LYS A 220 -23.78 -19.04 23.61
CA LYS A 220 -24.55 -19.56 24.76
C LYS A 220 -25.74 -18.67 25.19
N LYS A 221 -25.74 -17.38 24.85
CA LYS A 221 -26.79 -16.41 25.18
C LYS A 221 -27.78 -16.18 24.03
N GLY A 222 -27.66 -16.94 22.93
CA GLY A 222 -28.51 -16.82 21.75
C GLY A 222 -28.17 -15.65 20.82
N PHE A 223 -26.99 -15.02 20.96
CA PHE A 223 -26.58 -13.89 20.11
C PHE A 223 -25.70 -14.35 18.94
N PRO A 224 -25.78 -13.67 17.78
CA PRO A 224 -24.94 -13.95 16.62
C PRO A 224 -23.47 -13.62 16.90
N VAL A 225 -22.58 -14.55 16.55
CA VAL A 225 -21.12 -14.41 16.63
C VAL A 225 -20.44 -15.06 15.43
N LEU A 226 -19.23 -14.64 15.08
CA LEU A 226 -18.46 -15.23 13.97
C LEU A 226 -17.41 -16.22 14.50
N SER A 227 -17.03 -17.18 13.66
CA SER A 227 -15.90 -18.08 13.95
C SER A 227 -14.57 -17.31 13.98
N LYS A 228 -13.52 -17.93 14.53
CA LYS A 228 -12.20 -17.29 14.60
C LYS A 228 -11.60 -17.01 13.22
N ALA A 229 -11.82 -17.89 12.25
CA ALA A 229 -11.39 -17.68 10.87
C ALA A 229 -12.05 -16.43 10.25
N HIS A 230 -13.37 -16.28 10.43
CA HIS A 230 -14.09 -15.10 9.96
C HIS A 230 -13.63 -13.83 10.69
N GLN A 231 -13.44 -13.88 12.02
CA GLN A 231 -12.93 -12.74 12.79
C GLN A 231 -11.60 -12.21 12.22
N ARG A 232 -10.67 -13.10 11.82
CA ARG A 232 -9.39 -12.70 11.21
C ARG A 232 -9.58 -11.86 9.94
N VAL A 233 -10.47 -12.30 9.04
CA VAL A 233 -10.76 -11.57 7.80
C VAL A 233 -11.48 -10.26 8.07
N ILE A 234 -12.43 -10.23 9.01
CA ILE A 234 -13.09 -9.00 9.43
C ILE A 234 -12.08 -7.97 9.99
N PHE A 235 -11.09 -8.40 10.77
CA PHE A 235 -10.04 -7.49 11.25
C PHE A 235 -9.18 -6.92 10.12
N ARG A 236 -8.85 -7.72 9.09
CA ARG A 236 -8.16 -7.22 7.89
C ARG A 236 -9.01 -6.21 7.12
N LEU A 237 -10.31 -6.49 6.95
CA LEU A 237 -11.25 -5.57 6.30
C LEU A 237 -11.49 -4.27 7.09
N PHE A 238 -11.41 -4.31 8.43
CA PHE A 238 -11.39 -3.08 9.24
C PHE A 238 -10.15 -2.22 8.97
N LYS A 239 -8.98 -2.82 8.73
CA LYS A 239 -7.78 -2.08 8.34
C LYS A 239 -7.94 -1.41 6.97
N LEU A 240 -8.68 -2.03 6.06
CA LEU A 240 -9.02 -1.46 4.75
C LEU A 240 -10.20 -0.47 4.78
N GLU A 241 -10.78 -0.21 5.96
CA GLU A 241 -11.95 0.65 6.16
C GLU A 241 -13.14 0.28 5.26
N ALA A 242 -13.33 -1.03 5.01
CA ALA A 242 -14.42 -1.54 4.20
C ALA A 242 -15.79 -1.31 4.89
N GLN A 243 -16.82 -1.03 4.08
CA GLN A 243 -18.21 -0.94 4.56
C GLN A 243 -18.83 -2.34 4.65
N PHE A 244 -19.49 -2.66 5.78
CA PHE A 244 -20.10 -3.98 5.98
C PHE A 244 -21.58 -3.98 5.60
N ILE A 245 -22.00 -4.98 4.82
CA ILE A 245 -23.36 -5.13 4.32
C ILE A 245 -23.93 -6.45 4.84
N PHE A 246 -25.00 -6.41 5.62
CA PHE A 246 -25.69 -7.62 6.05
C PHE A 246 -26.73 -8.04 5.01
N THR A 247 -26.79 -9.33 4.67
CA THR A 247 -27.75 -9.87 3.69
C THR A 247 -28.48 -11.12 4.22
N GLY A 248 -29.67 -11.37 3.67
CA GLY A 248 -30.53 -12.48 4.08
C GLY A 248 -31.50 -12.16 5.22
N THR A 249 -32.33 -13.13 5.57
CA THR A 249 -33.33 -13.05 6.63
C THR A 249 -32.72 -13.28 8.01
N SER A 250 -33.26 -12.68 9.07
CA SER A 250 -32.77 -12.96 10.43
C SER A 250 -32.84 -14.46 10.74
N ARG A 251 -31.69 -15.07 11.04
CA ARG A 251 -31.57 -16.45 11.54
C ARG A 251 -31.69 -16.55 13.06
N HIS A 252 -31.59 -15.42 13.76
CA HIS A 252 -31.69 -15.29 15.20
C HIS A 252 -33.01 -14.59 15.53
N THR A 253 -34.14 -15.25 15.29
CA THR A 253 -35.49 -14.64 15.34
C THR A 253 -35.89 -14.12 16.72
N GLU A 254 -35.31 -14.66 17.78
CA GLU A 254 -35.51 -14.19 19.16
C GLU A 254 -34.70 -12.93 19.49
N LYS A 255 -33.81 -12.50 18.60
CA LYS A 255 -32.99 -11.30 18.73
C LYS A 255 -33.34 -10.27 17.66
N ASP A 256 -33.07 -9.02 18.00
CA ASP A 256 -33.16 -7.92 17.03
C ASP A 256 -32.13 -8.10 15.91
N PHE A 257 -32.47 -7.75 14.67
CA PHE A 257 -31.54 -7.75 13.52
C PHE A 257 -30.35 -6.81 13.77
N ARG A 258 -30.51 -5.80 14.63
CA ARG A 258 -29.38 -4.95 15.07
C ARG A 258 -28.28 -5.72 15.80
N SER A 259 -28.55 -6.92 16.32
CA SER A 259 -27.55 -7.74 17.03
C SER A 259 -26.36 -8.15 16.16
N TYR A 260 -26.54 -8.31 14.84
CA TYR A 260 -25.41 -8.56 13.91
C TYR A 260 -24.47 -7.35 13.82
N LEU A 261 -25.03 -6.13 13.77
CA LEU A 261 -24.26 -4.88 13.79
C LEU A 261 -23.54 -4.68 15.12
N GLN A 262 -24.23 -4.91 16.24
CA GLN A 262 -23.63 -4.82 17.59
C GLN A 262 -22.43 -5.76 17.74
N TYR A 263 -22.48 -6.93 17.11
CA TYR A 263 -21.35 -7.85 17.14
C TYR A 263 -20.14 -7.32 16.34
N LEU A 264 -20.35 -6.68 15.18
CA LEU A 264 -19.25 -6.03 14.46
C LEU A 264 -18.70 -4.80 15.22
N GLU A 265 -19.57 -4.00 15.85
CA GLU A 265 -19.15 -2.91 16.74
C GLU A 265 -18.28 -3.45 17.88
N TYR A 266 -18.70 -4.56 18.49
CA TYR A 266 -17.91 -5.27 19.51
C TYR A 266 -16.55 -5.71 18.96
N LEU A 267 -16.49 -6.35 17.79
CA LEU A 267 -15.21 -6.75 17.20
C LEU A 267 -14.31 -5.53 16.94
N ASN A 268 -14.85 -4.45 16.38
CA ASN A 268 -14.07 -3.24 16.09
C ASN A 268 -13.52 -2.59 17.37
N GLN A 269 -14.29 -2.59 18.46
CA GLN A 269 -13.83 -2.09 19.76
C GLN A 269 -12.77 -2.99 20.43
N ASN A 270 -12.79 -4.29 20.16
CA ASN A 270 -11.88 -5.28 20.74
C ASN A 270 -10.72 -5.66 19.79
N ARG A 271 -10.48 -4.87 18.74
CA ARG A 271 -9.31 -5.07 17.87
C ARG A 271 -8.03 -4.63 18.59
N PRO A 272 -6.86 -5.20 18.24
CA PRO A 272 -5.59 -4.74 18.78
C PRO A 272 -5.42 -3.23 18.59
N ALA A 273 -4.98 -2.53 19.65
CA ALA A 273 -4.68 -1.10 19.56
C ALA A 273 -3.53 -0.87 18.57
N PRO A 274 -3.57 0.21 17.78
CA PRO A 274 -2.49 0.51 16.86
C PRO A 274 -1.18 0.74 17.62
N ASN A 275 -0.10 0.16 17.11
CA ASN A 275 1.23 0.39 17.68
C ASN A 275 1.76 1.80 17.34
N ALA A 276 2.92 2.18 17.88
CA ALA A 276 3.50 3.52 17.66
C ALA A 276 3.71 3.85 16.16
N TYR A 277 4.11 2.84 15.37
CA TYR A 277 4.29 2.98 13.93
C TYR A 277 2.94 3.19 13.22
N GLU A 278 1.91 2.41 13.53
CA GLU A 278 0.57 2.55 12.97
C GLU A 278 -0.08 3.90 13.36
N LEU A 279 0.17 4.40 14.58
CA LEU A 279 -0.30 5.72 15.01
C LEU A 279 0.37 6.86 14.24
N PHE A 280 1.68 6.76 14.02
CA PHE A 280 2.44 7.74 13.24
C PHE A 280 2.06 7.71 11.76
N ALA A 281 1.89 6.52 11.19
CA ALA A 281 1.60 6.32 9.78
C ALA A 281 0.14 6.60 9.39
N LYS A 282 -0.73 6.88 10.36
CA LYS A 282 -2.15 7.15 10.12
C LYS A 282 -2.34 8.37 9.22
N GLY A 283 -3.04 8.17 8.11
CA GLY A 283 -3.25 9.17 7.05
C GLY A 283 -2.27 9.06 5.89
N TYR A 284 -1.21 8.25 6.01
CA TYR A 284 -0.23 8.02 4.95
C TYR A 284 -0.44 6.69 4.21
N GLU A 285 -1.45 5.89 4.59
CA GLU A 285 -1.73 4.59 3.99
C GLU A 285 -1.98 4.70 2.47
N ASP A 286 -1.06 4.09 1.69
CA ASP A 286 -0.99 4.16 0.23
C ASP A 286 -0.90 5.60 -0.35
N TYR A 287 -0.47 6.57 0.45
CA TYR A 287 -0.23 7.94 -0.01
C TYR A 287 1.15 8.05 -0.66
N LEU A 288 1.17 8.38 -1.95
CA LEU A 288 2.40 8.49 -2.73
C LEU A 288 3.14 9.80 -2.43
N GLN A 289 4.40 9.70 -2.04
CA GLN A 289 5.27 10.85 -1.76
C GLN A 289 6.51 10.78 -2.64
N SER A 290 7.00 11.93 -3.11
CA SER A 290 8.32 12.00 -3.73
C SER A 290 9.39 11.67 -2.69
N PRO A 291 10.37 10.79 -2.99
CA PRO A 291 11.52 10.60 -2.12
C PRO A 291 12.27 11.91 -1.92
N LEU A 292 12.69 12.18 -0.69
CA LEU A 292 13.47 13.38 -0.36
C LEU A 292 14.82 13.34 -1.08
N GLN A 293 15.38 14.52 -1.38
CA GLN A 293 16.73 14.66 -1.94
C GLN A 293 17.56 15.65 -1.11
N PRO A 294 17.98 15.30 0.12
CA PRO A 294 18.61 16.25 1.05
C PRO A 294 19.96 16.82 0.58
N LEU A 295 20.63 16.17 -0.38
CA LEU A 295 21.83 16.70 -1.00
C LEU A 295 21.49 17.86 -1.96
N MET A 296 20.53 17.63 -2.86
CA MET A 296 20.11 18.61 -3.87
C MET A 296 19.32 19.77 -3.25
N ASP A 297 18.42 19.47 -2.32
CA ASP A 297 17.51 20.44 -1.71
C ASP A 297 17.89 20.73 -0.25
N ASN A 298 17.54 21.90 0.26
CA ASN A 298 17.66 22.20 1.67
C ASN A 298 16.35 21.87 2.38
N LEU A 299 16.38 20.89 3.27
CA LEU A 299 15.19 20.45 4.00
C LEU A 299 14.64 21.56 4.90
N GLU A 300 13.32 21.54 5.04
CA GLU A 300 12.58 22.44 5.93
C GLU A 300 12.70 21.99 7.40
N SER A 301 12.54 22.94 8.34
CA SER A 301 12.64 22.67 9.78
C SER A 301 11.69 21.57 10.26
N GLN A 302 10.45 21.53 9.74
CA GLN A 302 9.47 20.50 10.10
C GLN A 302 9.88 19.10 9.63
N THR A 303 10.62 18.99 8.52
CA THR A 303 11.12 17.70 8.03
C THR A 303 12.13 17.12 9.02
N TYR A 304 13.07 17.94 9.50
CA TYR A 304 13.99 17.53 10.56
C TYR A 304 13.25 17.17 11.86
N GLU A 305 12.22 17.93 12.24
CA GLU A 305 11.43 17.62 13.45
C GLU A 305 10.73 16.26 13.35
N VAL A 306 10.25 15.88 12.16
CA VAL A 306 9.68 14.54 11.93
C VAL A 306 10.74 13.46 12.09
N PHE A 307 11.95 13.65 11.56
CA PHE A 307 13.06 12.70 11.76
C PHE A 307 13.42 12.53 13.22
N GLU A 308 13.45 13.63 13.97
CA GLU A 308 13.84 13.68 15.38
C GLU A 308 12.83 13.01 16.32
N LYS A 309 11.59 12.79 15.86
CA LYS A 309 10.55 12.09 16.63
C LYS A 309 10.83 10.60 16.80
N ASP A 310 11.71 10.00 15.99
CA ASP A 310 12.05 8.57 16.08
C ASP A 310 13.11 8.30 17.16
N PRO A 311 12.74 7.76 18.33
CA PRO A 311 13.69 7.52 19.40
C PRO A 311 14.62 6.32 19.10
N ILE A 312 14.14 5.35 18.31
CA ILE A 312 14.83 4.09 18.06
C ILE A 312 16.06 4.35 17.21
N LYS A 313 15.91 5.14 16.13
CA LYS A 313 17.00 5.53 15.24
C LYS A 313 18.20 6.07 16.01
N TYR A 314 18.02 7.14 16.79
CA TYR A 314 19.15 7.79 17.47
C TYR A 314 19.70 6.97 18.65
N SER A 315 18.87 6.13 19.29
CA SER A 315 19.36 5.19 20.32
C SER A 315 20.30 4.13 19.73
N GLN A 316 20.01 3.62 18.53
CA GLN A 316 20.86 2.67 17.83
C GLN A 316 22.16 3.33 17.36
N TYR A 317 22.12 4.55 16.85
CA TYR A 317 23.34 5.32 16.55
C TYR A 317 24.19 5.58 17.80
N GLN A 318 23.58 5.96 18.92
CA GLN A 318 24.29 6.11 20.19
C GLN A 318 24.98 4.79 20.61
N GLN A 319 24.28 3.66 20.50
CA GLN A 319 24.82 2.35 20.83
C GLN A 319 25.98 1.93 19.91
N ALA A 320 25.88 2.24 18.61
CA ALA A 320 26.94 1.97 17.63
C ALA A 320 28.21 2.79 17.95
N VAL A 321 28.06 4.08 18.24
CA VAL A 321 29.18 4.96 18.64
C VAL A 321 29.77 4.50 19.96
N TYR A 322 28.94 4.14 20.95
CA TYR A 322 29.39 3.65 22.26
C TYR A 322 30.28 2.41 22.11
N LYS A 323 29.84 1.40 21.35
CA LYS A 323 30.63 0.18 21.11
C LYS A 323 31.94 0.50 20.38
N CYS A 324 31.88 1.32 19.34
CA CYS A 324 33.06 1.73 18.59
C CYS A 324 34.11 2.45 19.45
N LEU A 325 33.68 3.36 20.35
CA LEU A 325 34.58 4.06 21.26
C LEU A 325 35.29 3.10 22.24
N LEU A 326 34.57 2.11 22.78
CA LEU A 326 35.18 1.10 23.67
C LEU A 326 36.16 0.20 22.94
N ASP A 327 35.87 -0.17 21.70
CA ASP A 327 36.76 -1.01 20.88
C ASP A 327 38.03 -0.25 20.45
N ARG A 328 37.94 1.06 20.23
CA ARG A 328 39.07 1.90 19.77
C ARG A 328 39.94 2.42 20.92
N VAL A 329 39.36 2.66 22.10
CA VAL A 329 40.09 3.24 23.23
C VAL A 329 40.07 2.28 24.44
N PRO A 330 41.19 1.58 24.70
CA PRO A 330 41.28 0.69 25.86
C PRO A 330 41.27 1.51 27.16
N GLU A 331 40.91 0.87 28.28
CA GLU A 331 40.66 1.55 29.56
C GLU A 331 41.89 2.33 30.05
N GLU A 332 43.10 1.82 29.83
CA GLU A 332 44.35 2.48 30.20
C GLU A 332 44.60 3.81 29.48
N GLN A 333 43.94 4.05 28.34
CA GLN A 333 44.09 5.28 27.53
C GLN A 333 42.91 6.23 27.65
N LYS A 334 41.93 5.92 28.50
CA LYS A 334 40.69 6.66 28.68
C LYS A 334 40.85 8.18 28.80
N ASP A 335 41.83 8.62 29.58
CA ASP A 335 42.05 10.04 29.87
C ASP A 335 43.01 10.73 28.88
N THR A 336 43.76 9.98 28.09
CA THR A 336 44.81 10.51 27.21
C THR A 336 44.44 10.46 25.74
N ASN A 337 43.68 9.46 25.33
CA ASN A 337 43.29 9.25 23.93
C ASN A 337 41.96 9.95 23.64
N VAL A 338 42.04 11.07 22.93
CA VAL A 338 40.87 11.83 22.48
C VAL A 338 40.54 11.41 21.05
N GLN A 339 39.37 10.78 20.87
CA GLN A 339 38.91 10.36 19.55
C GLN A 339 38.28 11.55 18.80
N VAL A 340 38.63 11.69 17.52
CA VAL A 340 38.05 12.69 16.61
C VAL A 340 36.84 12.09 15.92
N LEU A 341 35.64 12.59 16.21
CA LEU A 341 34.39 12.15 15.61
C LEU A 341 33.78 13.24 14.75
N MET A 342 33.46 12.92 13.50
CA MET A 342 32.83 13.88 12.58
C MET A 342 31.43 13.40 12.23
N VAL A 343 30.42 14.20 12.56
CA VAL A 343 29.04 13.98 12.12
C VAL A 343 28.87 14.64 10.76
N LEU A 344 28.66 13.84 9.71
CA LEU A 344 28.56 14.28 8.32
C LEU A 344 27.08 14.32 7.88
N GLY A 345 26.56 15.53 7.67
CA GLY A 345 25.11 15.76 7.54
C GLY A 345 24.45 15.87 8.93
N ALA A 346 24.90 16.83 9.73
CA ALA A 346 24.50 16.94 11.13
C ALA A 346 23.04 17.36 11.35
N GLY A 347 22.35 17.90 10.35
CA GLY A 347 20.98 18.39 10.44
C GLY A 347 20.85 19.42 11.57
N ARG A 348 19.87 19.23 12.47
CA ARG A 348 19.71 20.06 13.67
C ARG A 348 20.44 19.51 14.91
N GLY A 349 21.34 18.55 14.74
CA GLY A 349 22.22 18.04 15.78
C GLY A 349 21.83 16.78 16.57
N PRO A 350 20.82 15.97 16.24
CA PRO A 350 20.47 14.81 17.08
C PRO A 350 21.59 13.76 17.15
N LEU A 351 22.38 13.58 16.09
CA LEU A 351 23.54 12.68 16.08
C LEU A 351 24.76 13.24 16.81
N VAL A 352 24.92 14.57 16.85
CA VAL A 352 25.91 15.24 17.71
C VAL A 352 25.59 14.91 19.17
N ASN A 353 24.33 15.11 19.57
CA ASN A 353 23.84 14.77 20.90
C ASN A 353 23.98 13.26 21.22
N ALA A 354 23.64 12.38 20.29
CA ALA A 354 23.82 10.93 20.45
C ALA A 354 25.30 10.55 20.66
N SER A 355 26.21 11.16 19.91
CA SER A 355 27.65 10.90 20.02
C SER A 355 28.23 11.39 21.35
N LEU A 356 27.81 12.57 21.83
CA LEU A 356 28.22 13.09 23.15
C LEU A 356 27.68 12.22 24.30
N ARG A 357 26.44 11.72 24.20
CA ARG A 357 25.88 10.76 25.17
C ARG A 357 26.63 9.42 25.13
N ALA A 358 26.94 8.91 23.94
CA ALA A 358 27.72 7.69 23.77
C ALA A 358 29.11 7.80 24.41
N ALA A 359 29.81 8.92 24.19
CA ALA A 359 31.12 9.18 24.79
C ALA A 359 31.05 9.30 26.32
N SER A 360 30.02 9.96 26.85
CA SER A 360 29.80 10.06 28.30
C SER A 360 29.49 8.68 28.90
N GLN A 361 28.69 7.85 28.22
CA GLN A 361 28.36 6.50 28.64
C GLN A 361 29.55 5.53 28.56
N ALA A 362 30.39 5.67 27.54
CA ALA A 362 31.64 4.91 27.38
C ALA A 362 32.74 5.41 28.32
N ASP A 363 32.55 6.59 28.92
CA ASP A 363 33.55 7.32 29.67
C ASP A 363 34.86 7.43 28.85
N ARG A 364 34.74 8.02 27.65
CA ARG A 364 35.85 8.25 26.69
C ARG A 364 35.83 9.69 26.19
N LYS A 365 37.02 10.24 25.92
CA LYS A 365 37.16 11.62 25.42
C LYS A 365 36.88 11.72 23.93
N LEU A 366 36.08 12.72 23.56
CA LEU A 366 35.62 12.96 22.19
C LEU A 366 35.83 14.42 21.81
N LYS A 367 36.34 14.66 20.60
CA LYS A 367 36.31 15.96 19.90
C LYS A 367 35.37 15.83 18.71
N VAL A 368 34.36 16.70 18.60
CA VAL A 368 33.29 16.55 17.60
C VAL A 368 33.34 17.65 16.54
N TYR A 369 33.22 17.25 15.28
CA TYR A 369 32.88 18.16 14.17
C TYR A 369 31.45 17.87 13.71
N ALA A 370 30.63 18.92 13.56
CA ALA A 370 29.27 18.82 13.03
C ALA A 370 29.24 19.50 11.66
N VAL A 371 29.37 18.70 10.60
CA VAL A 371 29.42 19.16 9.20
C VAL A 371 28.02 19.15 8.60
N GLU A 372 27.56 20.29 8.12
CA GLU A 372 26.24 20.45 7.51
C GLU A 372 26.30 21.46 6.36
N LYS A 373 25.67 21.12 5.23
CA LYS A 373 25.65 21.98 4.02
C LYS A 373 24.44 22.90 3.98
N ASN A 374 23.34 22.54 4.63
CA ASN A 374 22.13 23.35 4.70
C ASN A 374 22.35 24.54 5.65
N PRO A 375 22.47 25.78 5.14
CA PRO A 375 22.79 26.94 5.98
C PRO A 375 21.71 27.25 7.01
N ASN A 376 20.46 26.81 6.78
CA ASN A 376 19.37 27.01 7.74
C ASN A 376 19.51 26.09 8.96
N ALA A 377 19.95 24.84 8.74
CA ALA A 377 20.21 23.90 9.82
C ALA A 377 21.47 24.30 10.61
N VAL A 378 22.49 24.85 9.94
CA VAL A 378 23.69 25.43 10.57
C VAL A 378 23.35 26.51 11.59
N ILE A 379 22.35 27.37 11.33
CA ILE A 379 21.89 28.35 12.33
C ILE A 379 21.47 27.64 13.62
N THR A 380 20.75 26.52 13.51
CA THR A 380 20.33 25.73 14.68
C THR A 380 21.54 25.13 15.40
N LEU A 381 22.51 24.59 14.64
CA LEU A 381 23.72 23.99 15.18
C LEU A 381 24.62 25.01 15.92
N GLU A 382 24.79 26.21 15.38
CA GLU A 382 25.61 27.26 16.02
C GLU A 382 24.96 27.78 17.31
N ASN A 383 23.63 27.89 17.36
CA ASN A 383 22.93 28.23 18.60
C ASN A 383 23.10 27.11 19.65
N TRP A 384 22.92 25.84 19.28
CA TRP A 384 23.20 24.70 20.16
C TRP A 384 24.66 24.65 20.63
N ARG A 385 25.61 24.99 19.75
CA ARG A 385 27.02 25.08 20.11
C ARG A 385 27.27 26.15 21.16
N PHE A 386 26.71 27.34 20.97
CA PHE A 386 26.88 28.46 21.88
C PHE A 386 26.20 28.23 23.24
N GLU A 387 25.00 27.67 23.25
CA GLU A 387 24.19 27.50 24.46
C GLU A 387 24.57 26.24 25.26
N GLU A 388 24.90 25.12 24.59
CA GLU A 388 24.94 23.80 25.24
C GLU A 388 26.26 23.04 25.02
N TRP A 389 26.75 22.94 23.78
CA TRP A 389 27.88 22.04 23.49
C TRP A 389 29.24 22.65 23.83
N GLY A 390 29.38 23.97 23.71
CA GLY A 390 30.62 24.71 23.89
C GLY A 390 31.73 24.27 22.94
N ASP A 391 32.97 24.35 23.41
CA ASP A 391 34.18 24.05 22.61
C ASP A 391 34.38 22.56 22.28
N ARG A 392 33.53 21.68 22.81
CA ARG A 392 33.57 20.23 22.47
C ARG A 392 33.10 19.95 21.04
N VAL A 393 32.29 20.84 20.48
CA VAL A 393 31.74 20.71 19.13
C VAL A 393 32.20 21.89 18.27
N THR A 394 32.75 21.59 17.10
CA THR A 394 33.03 22.56 16.04
C THR A 394 31.98 22.39 14.95
N VAL A 395 31.16 23.42 14.72
CA VAL A 395 30.19 23.42 13.62
C VAL A 395 30.89 23.84 12.33
N VAL A 396 30.63 23.13 11.24
CA VAL A 396 31.24 23.34 9.93
C VAL A 396 30.12 23.47 8.89
N SER A 397 29.95 24.68 8.37
CA SER A 397 28.99 24.97 7.29
C SER A 397 29.61 24.66 5.93
N SER A 398 29.63 23.38 5.53
CA SER A 398 30.24 22.95 4.26
C SER A 398 29.59 21.68 3.73
N ASP A 399 29.73 21.46 2.42
CA ASP A 399 29.55 20.13 1.84
C ASP A 399 30.72 19.23 2.27
N MET A 400 30.42 18.03 2.76
CA MET A 400 31.44 17.09 3.23
C MET A 400 32.41 16.66 2.13
N ARG A 401 32.03 16.78 0.85
CA ARG A 401 32.86 16.42 -0.30
C ARG A 401 33.91 17.46 -0.62
N GLU A 402 33.68 18.71 -0.21
CA GLU A 402 34.53 19.87 -0.50
C GLU A 402 35.31 20.36 0.73
N TRP A 403 34.96 19.86 1.93
CA TRP A 403 35.56 20.33 3.17
C TRP A 403 36.99 19.81 3.36
N GLU A 404 37.94 20.75 3.42
CA GLU A 404 39.31 20.45 3.88
C GLU A 404 39.37 20.39 5.41
N ALA A 405 39.29 19.16 5.93
CA ALA A 405 39.31 18.92 7.37
C ALA A 405 40.70 19.26 7.97
N PRO A 406 40.75 19.99 9.11
CA PRO A 406 42.01 20.38 9.74
C PRO A 406 42.77 19.21 10.39
N GLU A 407 42.10 18.08 10.61
CA GLU A 407 42.66 16.84 11.16
C GLU A 407 41.83 15.64 10.67
N LYS A 408 42.40 14.43 10.69
CA LYS A 408 41.68 13.23 10.27
C LYS A 408 40.79 12.66 11.37
N ALA A 409 39.63 12.13 10.99
CA ALA A 409 38.67 11.47 11.88
C ALA A 409 39.10 10.06 12.28
N ASP A 410 38.84 9.69 13.54
CA ASP A 410 38.80 8.30 13.98
C ASP A 410 37.47 7.63 13.60
N ILE A 411 36.38 8.39 13.70
CA ILE A 411 35.02 7.92 13.44
C ILE A 411 34.28 8.98 12.61
N ILE A 412 33.71 8.59 11.48
CA ILE A 412 32.69 9.40 10.79
C ILE A 412 31.32 8.80 11.07
N VAL A 413 30.35 9.65 11.41
CA VAL A 413 28.97 9.25 11.68
C VAL A 413 28.06 9.99 10.71
N SER A 414 27.20 9.28 10.00
CA SER A 414 26.27 9.88 9.04
C SER A 414 24.92 9.16 9.04
N GLU A 415 23.87 9.88 8.69
CA GLU A 415 22.53 9.34 8.44
C GLU A 415 22.03 10.04 7.17
N LEU A 416 22.38 9.43 6.04
CA LEU A 416 22.14 9.91 4.68
C LEU A 416 21.37 8.86 3.88
N LEU A 417 20.59 8.03 4.57
CA LEU A 417 19.95 6.85 4.00
C LEU A 417 18.51 7.19 3.64
N GLY A 418 18.13 6.93 2.39
CA GLY A 418 16.73 6.93 2.00
C GLY A 418 16.08 5.56 2.19
N SER A 419 14.79 5.46 1.85
CA SER A 419 14.01 4.22 1.92
C SER A 419 14.55 3.05 1.07
N PHE A 420 15.45 3.31 0.12
CA PHE A 420 16.15 2.31 -0.67
C PHE A 420 17.65 2.24 -0.32
N GLY A 421 18.04 2.70 0.86
CA GLY A 421 19.42 2.74 1.34
C GLY A 421 20.25 3.84 0.67
N ASP A 422 20.54 3.69 -0.62
CA ASP A 422 21.46 4.57 -1.36
C ASP A 422 20.79 5.73 -2.13
N ASN A 423 19.46 5.84 -2.10
CA ASN A 423 18.70 6.80 -2.91
C ASN A 423 18.76 8.26 -2.44
N GLU A 424 19.50 8.55 -1.38
CA GLU A 424 19.86 9.90 -0.92
C GLU A 424 21.37 10.18 -1.08
N LEU A 425 22.05 9.36 -1.90
CA LEU A 425 23.44 9.52 -2.32
C LEU A 425 24.48 9.43 -1.20
N SER A 426 24.16 8.68 -0.14
CA SER A 426 25.13 8.28 0.89
C SER A 426 26.44 7.75 0.29
N PRO A 427 26.47 6.90 -0.78
CA PRO A 427 27.73 6.45 -1.35
C PRO A 427 28.60 7.59 -1.84
N GLU A 428 28.08 8.50 -2.67
CA GLU A 428 28.85 9.60 -3.23
C GLU A 428 29.29 10.63 -2.17
N CYS A 429 28.44 10.89 -1.18
CA CYS A 429 28.76 11.76 -0.04
C CYS A 429 29.92 11.21 0.78
N LEU A 430 29.87 9.93 1.16
CA LEU A 430 30.89 9.29 1.99
C LEU A 430 32.18 9.00 1.22
N ASP A 431 32.10 8.76 -0.09
CA ASP A 431 33.28 8.66 -0.96
C ASP A 431 34.08 9.96 -0.97
N GLY A 432 33.39 11.10 -1.08
CA GLY A 432 34.01 12.42 -1.01
C GLY A 432 34.59 12.74 0.36
N ALA A 433 33.96 12.26 1.43
CA ALA A 433 34.43 12.45 2.81
C ALA A 433 35.59 11.52 3.22
N GLN A 434 35.82 10.42 2.49
CA GLN A 434 36.73 9.36 2.93
C GLN A 434 38.18 9.82 3.11
N HIS A 435 38.62 10.84 2.36
CA HIS A 435 40.02 11.29 2.36
C HIS A 435 40.48 11.85 3.72
N PHE A 436 39.57 12.37 4.54
CA PHE A 436 39.85 12.83 5.90
C PHE A 436 39.53 11.79 6.99
N LEU A 437 39.24 10.54 6.63
CA LEU A 437 39.22 9.42 7.57
C LEU A 437 40.65 8.89 7.77
N LYS A 438 41.01 8.48 8.99
CA LYS A 438 42.25 7.74 9.25
C LYS A 438 42.23 6.38 8.56
N ASP A 439 43.40 5.80 8.31
CA ASP A 439 43.51 4.51 7.61
C ASP A 439 42.86 3.35 8.41
N ASP A 440 42.85 3.46 9.74
CA ASP A 440 42.16 2.57 10.68
C ASP A 440 40.79 3.11 11.13
N GLY A 441 40.31 4.20 10.52
CA GLY A 441 39.09 4.88 10.91
C GLY A 441 37.82 4.10 10.57
N VAL A 442 36.74 4.38 11.31
CA VAL A 442 35.46 3.68 11.19
C VAL A 442 34.40 4.60 10.61
N SER A 443 33.62 4.10 9.65
CA SER A 443 32.38 4.75 9.22
C SER A 443 31.18 4.12 9.92
N ILE A 444 30.26 4.95 10.41
CA ILE A 444 28.95 4.56 10.92
C ILE A 444 27.89 5.30 10.08
N PRO A 445 27.12 4.61 9.21
CA PRO A 445 27.06 3.16 9.05
C PRO A 445 28.28 2.55 8.35
N CYS A 446 28.61 1.30 8.72
CA CYS A 446 29.64 0.50 8.05
C CYS A 446 29.18 -0.01 6.69
N SER A 447 27.90 -0.38 6.56
CA SER A 447 27.35 -0.87 5.29
C SER A 447 25.83 -0.84 5.28
N TYR A 448 25.25 -0.81 4.09
CA TYR A 448 23.81 -0.94 3.89
C TYR A 448 23.49 -1.69 2.61
N THR A 449 22.35 -2.38 2.62
CA THR A 449 21.85 -3.19 1.51
C THR A 449 20.39 -2.85 1.24
N SER A 450 20.07 -2.52 -0.01
CA SER A 450 18.70 -2.35 -0.47
C SER A 450 18.07 -3.70 -0.81
N PHE A 451 16.74 -3.82 -0.69
CA PHE A 451 15.99 -5.03 -0.99
C PHE A 451 14.81 -4.72 -1.89
N LEU A 452 14.45 -5.65 -2.78
CA LEU A 452 13.25 -5.55 -3.64
C LEU A 452 12.34 -6.76 -3.42
N ALA A 453 11.03 -6.51 -3.40
CA ALA A 453 9.99 -7.53 -3.42
C ALA A 453 8.94 -7.20 -4.50
N PRO A 454 8.55 -8.14 -5.37
CA PRO A 454 7.47 -7.91 -6.33
C PRO A 454 6.14 -7.75 -5.58
N LEU A 455 5.31 -6.80 -6.00
CA LEU A 455 4.01 -6.57 -5.38
C LEU A 455 2.86 -6.51 -6.39
N SER A 456 1.67 -6.89 -5.91
CA SER A 456 0.40 -6.65 -6.55
C SER A 456 -0.42 -5.63 -5.76
N SER A 457 -0.78 -4.53 -6.41
CA SER A 457 -1.76 -3.58 -5.87
C SER A 457 -2.37 -2.78 -7.02
N SER A 458 -3.60 -3.14 -7.39
CA SER A 458 -4.35 -2.38 -8.39
C SER A 458 -4.75 -0.99 -7.89
N LYS A 459 -4.83 -0.82 -6.56
CA LYS A 459 -5.00 0.49 -5.91
C LYS A 459 -3.79 1.38 -6.21
N LEU A 460 -2.59 0.96 -5.82
CA LEU A 460 -1.37 1.77 -6.00
C LEU A 460 -1.07 2.02 -7.49
N TYR A 461 -1.30 1.05 -8.37
CA TYR A 461 -1.19 1.26 -9.81
C TYR A 461 -2.06 2.42 -10.31
N ASN A 462 -3.31 2.50 -9.84
CA ASN A 462 -4.21 3.59 -10.17
C ASN A 462 -3.85 4.93 -9.49
N GLU A 463 -3.30 4.91 -8.27
CA GLU A 463 -2.75 6.12 -7.64
C GLU A 463 -1.59 6.68 -8.47
N VAL A 464 -0.65 5.84 -8.90
CA VAL A 464 0.47 6.23 -9.77
C VAL A 464 -0.04 6.76 -11.11
N ARG A 465 -1.01 6.08 -11.74
CA ARG A 465 -1.68 6.55 -12.97
C ARG A 465 -2.34 7.92 -12.79
N GLY A 466 -2.82 8.22 -11.58
CA GLY A 466 -3.39 9.51 -11.19
C GLY A 466 -2.38 10.66 -11.13
N CYS A 467 -1.08 10.37 -11.01
CA CYS A 467 0.00 11.36 -10.94
C CYS A 467 0.40 11.96 -12.31
N ARG A 468 -0.42 11.79 -13.35
CA ARG A 468 -0.14 12.37 -14.67
C ARG A 468 -0.18 13.91 -14.62
N GLU A 469 0.96 14.53 -14.89
CA GLU A 469 1.09 15.97 -15.04
C GLU A 469 0.98 16.39 -16.52
N ARG A 470 0.48 17.61 -16.77
CA ARG A 470 0.24 18.10 -18.15
C ARG A 470 1.51 18.42 -18.93
N ASP A 471 2.53 18.91 -18.24
CA ASP A 471 3.74 19.48 -18.85
C ASP A 471 4.92 18.48 -18.90
N LYS A 472 4.71 17.24 -18.45
CA LYS A 472 5.72 16.16 -18.47
C LYS A 472 5.34 15.07 -19.46
N SER A 473 6.30 14.17 -19.73
CA SER A 473 6.03 12.96 -20.52
C SER A 473 4.82 12.22 -19.94
N PRO A 474 3.84 11.78 -20.76
CA PRO A 474 2.58 11.22 -20.27
C PRO A 474 2.70 10.02 -19.33
N GLU A 475 3.84 9.32 -19.32
CA GLU A 475 4.08 8.13 -18.50
C GLU A 475 5.23 8.30 -17.49
N CYS A 476 5.74 9.52 -17.27
CA CYS A 476 6.89 9.74 -16.39
C CYS A 476 6.63 9.29 -14.95
N HIS A 477 5.37 9.32 -14.49
CA HIS A 477 4.96 8.86 -13.17
C HIS A 477 5.21 7.35 -12.97
N PHE A 478 5.19 6.54 -14.03
CA PHE A 478 5.58 5.12 -13.93
C PHE A 478 7.10 4.90 -14.00
N GLU A 479 7.88 5.95 -14.23
CA GLU A 479 9.34 5.93 -14.28
C GLU A 479 9.97 6.69 -13.10
N THR A 480 9.19 6.93 -12.06
CA THR A 480 9.58 7.64 -10.84
C THR A 480 9.31 6.74 -9.63
N PRO A 481 10.26 6.62 -8.69
CA PRO A 481 9.99 5.93 -7.43
C PRO A 481 9.21 6.82 -6.45
N TYR A 482 8.42 6.20 -5.58
CA TYR A 482 7.62 6.89 -4.56
C TYR A 482 7.87 6.33 -3.17
N VAL A 483 8.08 7.19 -2.17
CA VAL A 483 7.97 6.76 -0.77
C VAL A 483 6.49 6.60 -0.45
N VAL A 484 6.10 5.44 0.09
CA VAL A 484 4.70 5.13 0.37
C VAL A 484 4.57 4.14 1.52
N ARG A 485 3.65 4.41 2.45
CA ARG A 485 3.24 3.42 3.46
C ARG A 485 2.33 2.39 2.80
N LEU A 486 2.93 1.33 2.26
CA LEU A 486 2.22 0.22 1.59
C LEU A 486 1.20 -0.42 2.55
N HIS A 487 -0.09 -0.38 2.19
CA HIS A 487 -1.18 -0.83 3.06
C HIS A 487 -2.14 -1.80 2.36
N ASN A 488 -2.72 -1.41 1.22
CA ASN A 488 -3.56 -2.28 0.40
C ASN A 488 -2.72 -2.87 -0.75
N PHE A 489 -1.99 -3.94 -0.45
CA PHE A 489 -1.13 -4.64 -1.39
C PHE A 489 -0.96 -6.11 -0.99
N HIS A 490 -0.51 -6.92 -1.94
CA HIS A 490 -0.05 -8.28 -1.75
C HIS A 490 1.43 -8.36 -2.14
N GLU A 491 2.31 -8.69 -1.19
CA GLU A 491 3.71 -9.01 -1.49
C GLU A 491 3.77 -10.41 -2.12
N LEU A 492 4.27 -10.49 -3.35
CA LEU A 492 4.19 -11.71 -4.15
C LEU A 492 5.31 -12.70 -3.86
N ALA A 493 6.42 -12.24 -3.29
CA ALA A 493 7.55 -13.05 -2.88
C ALA A 493 8.42 -12.28 -1.89
N ASP A 494 9.15 -13.01 -1.04
CA ASP A 494 10.01 -12.42 -0.02
C ASP A 494 11.07 -11.45 -0.61
N PRO A 495 11.40 -10.35 0.09
CA PRO A 495 12.37 -9.37 -0.39
C PRO A 495 13.78 -9.97 -0.59
N LYS A 496 14.38 -9.73 -1.76
CA LYS A 496 15.76 -10.13 -2.11
C LYS A 496 16.72 -8.95 -2.13
N PRO A 497 17.99 -9.12 -1.69
CA PRO A 497 18.97 -8.04 -1.67
C PRO A 497 19.32 -7.58 -3.09
N CYS A 498 19.37 -6.27 -3.29
CA CYS A 498 19.63 -5.62 -4.57
C CYS A 498 21.05 -5.02 -4.63
N PHE A 499 21.30 -3.88 -3.97
CA PHE A 499 22.60 -3.21 -3.98
C PHE A 499 23.17 -3.07 -2.57
N THR A 500 24.47 -3.31 -2.43
CA THR A 500 25.20 -3.15 -1.17
C THR A 500 26.33 -2.16 -1.32
N PHE A 501 26.51 -1.32 -0.29
CA PHE A 501 27.63 -0.39 -0.15
C PHE A 501 28.29 -0.56 1.21
N THR A 502 29.60 -0.37 1.26
CA THR A 502 30.43 -0.52 2.47
C THR A 502 31.34 0.69 2.59
N HIS A 503 31.56 1.14 3.82
CA HIS A 503 32.30 2.35 4.15
C HIS A 503 33.29 2.08 5.30
N PRO A 504 34.57 2.47 5.19
CA PRO A 504 35.23 2.98 3.98
C PRO A 504 35.43 1.89 2.92
N LYS A 505 35.70 2.28 1.67
CA LYS A 505 35.98 1.36 0.55
C LYS A 505 37.13 1.83 -0.33
N LYS A 506 37.69 0.90 -1.10
CA LYS A 506 38.78 1.18 -2.05
C LYS A 506 38.28 1.49 -3.47
N ASP A 507 37.20 0.84 -3.89
CA ASP A 507 36.60 1.05 -5.22
C ASP A 507 35.52 2.15 -5.15
N MET A 508 35.77 3.26 -5.84
CA MET A 508 34.86 4.42 -5.88
C MET A 508 33.79 4.30 -6.97
N ASN A 509 33.74 3.20 -7.72
CA ASN A 509 32.64 2.99 -8.66
C ASN A 509 31.35 2.65 -7.91
N ASN A 510 30.35 3.52 -8.01
CA ASN A 510 29.02 3.33 -7.41
C ASN A 510 27.94 2.87 -8.40
N ASN A 511 28.28 2.63 -9.67
CA ASN A 511 27.33 2.05 -10.61
C ASN A 511 27.10 0.58 -10.27
N ARG A 512 25.85 0.13 -10.38
CA ARG A 512 25.45 -1.25 -10.04
C ARG A 512 24.51 -1.81 -11.09
N TYR A 513 24.54 -3.13 -11.20
CA TYR A 513 23.58 -3.89 -11.98
C TYR A 513 23.24 -5.16 -11.21
N GLN A 514 21.95 -5.49 -11.15
CA GLN A 514 21.49 -6.74 -10.55
C GLN A 514 20.34 -7.36 -11.34
N CYS A 515 20.33 -8.70 -11.38
CA CYS A 515 19.21 -9.51 -11.87
C CYS A 515 18.64 -10.31 -10.70
N LEU A 516 17.41 -10.01 -10.29
CA LEU A 516 16.71 -10.72 -9.23
C LEU A 516 15.59 -11.56 -9.85
N ARG A 517 15.47 -12.80 -9.38
CA ARG A 517 14.41 -13.71 -9.80
C ARG A 517 13.49 -14.06 -8.63
N PHE A 518 12.19 -14.11 -8.82
CA PHE A 518 11.20 -14.37 -7.77
C PHE A 518 10.18 -15.42 -8.23
N SER A 519 9.93 -16.43 -7.39
CA SER A 519 8.86 -17.40 -7.57
C SER A 519 7.64 -16.97 -6.76
N VAL A 520 6.46 -16.92 -7.38
CA VAL A 520 5.24 -16.34 -6.77
C VAL A 520 4.28 -17.41 -6.22
N GLY A 521 4.17 -18.56 -6.88
CA GLY A 521 3.36 -19.69 -6.39
C GLY A 521 1.84 -19.47 -6.42
N CYS A 522 1.35 -18.38 -7.05
CA CYS A 522 -0.07 -18.11 -7.29
C CYS A 522 -0.26 -17.29 -8.58
N ASN A 523 -1.45 -17.32 -9.20
CA ASN A 523 -1.69 -16.39 -10.29
C ASN A 523 -1.87 -14.99 -9.72
N SER A 524 -1.36 -13.95 -10.37
CA SER A 524 -1.44 -12.58 -9.88
C SER A 524 -1.22 -11.57 -11.00
N VAL A 525 -1.16 -10.29 -10.64
CA VAL A 525 -0.74 -9.21 -11.53
C VAL A 525 0.36 -8.41 -10.85
N LEU A 526 1.54 -8.38 -11.47
CA LEU A 526 2.66 -7.57 -11.01
C LEU A 526 2.43 -6.11 -11.40
N HIS A 527 2.43 -5.22 -10.41
CA HIS A 527 2.22 -3.78 -10.60
C HIS A 527 3.50 -2.96 -10.33
N GLY A 528 4.46 -3.53 -9.62
CA GLY A 528 5.70 -2.85 -9.24
C GLY A 528 6.51 -3.65 -8.23
N PHE A 529 7.52 -2.99 -7.66
CA PHE A 529 8.39 -3.56 -6.63
C PHE A 529 8.40 -2.67 -5.40
N ALA A 530 8.21 -3.27 -4.23
CA ALA A 530 8.49 -2.64 -2.95
C ALA A 530 10.00 -2.65 -2.74
N GLY A 531 10.54 -1.51 -2.32
CA GLY A 531 11.93 -1.33 -1.95
C GLY A 531 12.07 -1.06 -0.45
N TYR A 532 13.05 -1.72 0.14
CA TYR A 532 13.40 -1.62 1.56
C TYR A 532 14.93 -1.47 1.70
N PHE A 533 15.41 -1.31 2.92
CA PHE A 533 16.84 -1.42 3.22
C PHE A 533 17.12 -2.01 4.61
N GLU A 534 18.34 -2.51 4.76
CA GLU A 534 18.99 -2.81 6.03
C GLU A 534 20.34 -2.09 6.09
N THR A 535 20.73 -1.63 7.28
CA THR A 535 22.03 -1.02 7.51
C THR A 535 22.69 -1.61 8.75
N THR A 536 23.97 -1.91 8.63
CA THR A 536 24.85 -2.21 9.76
C THR A 536 25.50 -0.92 10.19
N LEU A 537 25.08 -0.40 11.34
CA LEU A 537 25.68 0.80 11.92
C LEU A 537 27.10 0.49 12.39
N TYR A 538 27.24 -0.52 13.25
CA TYR A 538 28.53 -1.02 13.73
C TYR A 538 28.36 -2.43 14.33
N LYS A 539 29.08 -3.42 13.79
CA LYS A 539 29.02 -4.84 14.21
C LYS A 539 27.57 -5.37 14.23
N ASP A 540 27.04 -5.68 15.40
CA ASP A 540 25.69 -6.23 15.63
C ASP A 540 24.60 -5.16 15.76
N VAL A 541 24.96 -3.87 15.74
CA VAL A 541 24.00 -2.77 15.82
C VAL A 541 23.50 -2.43 14.41
N THR A 542 22.21 -2.68 14.16
CA THR A 542 21.58 -2.52 12.84
C THR A 542 20.33 -1.64 12.89
N LEU A 543 19.91 -1.17 11.71
CA LEU A 543 18.55 -0.68 11.46
C LEU A 543 17.99 -1.37 10.21
N SER A 544 16.69 -1.62 10.19
CA SER A 544 16.01 -2.25 9.05
C SER A 544 14.59 -1.73 8.89
N ILE A 545 14.16 -1.55 7.64
CA ILE A 545 12.75 -1.42 7.26
C ILE A 545 12.24 -2.61 6.45
N LYS A 546 13.07 -3.65 6.24
CA LYS A 546 12.63 -4.90 5.63
C LYS A 546 11.59 -5.55 6.58
N PRO A 547 10.40 -5.96 6.10
CA PRO A 547 9.29 -6.37 6.99
C PRO A 547 9.66 -7.43 8.04
N GLU A 548 10.40 -8.47 7.65
CA GLU A 548 10.81 -9.59 8.52
C GLU A 548 11.76 -9.18 9.66
N THR A 549 12.60 -8.17 9.42
CA THR A 549 13.68 -7.74 10.33
C THR A 549 13.48 -6.30 10.80
N HIS A 550 12.29 -5.74 10.59
CA HIS A 550 12.00 -4.33 10.80
C HIS A 550 12.36 -3.91 12.23
N SER A 551 13.13 -2.83 12.38
CA SER A 551 13.50 -2.29 13.69
C SER A 551 12.24 -1.97 14.51
N PRO A 552 12.02 -2.62 15.67
CA PRO A 552 10.78 -2.44 16.43
C PRO A 552 10.59 -0.99 16.87
N GLY A 553 9.45 -0.38 16.50
CA GLY A 553 9.08 0.98 16.90
C GLY A 553 9.76 2.10 16.11
N MET A 554 10.59 1.79 15.13
CA MET A 554 11.17 2.77 14.20
C MET A 554 10.12 3.19 13.16
N PHE A 555 10.01 4.47 12.85
CA PHE A 555 9.04 4.99 11.88
C PHE A 555 9.61 6.08 10.96
N SER A 556 10.92 6.28 10.99
CA SER A 556 11.63 7.27 10.15
C SER A 556 11.48 7.06 8.65
N TRP A 557 11.25 5.83 8.18
CA TRP A 557 11.15 5.53 6.76
C TRP A 557 9.94 4.65 6.45
N PHE A 558 9.18 5.05 5.43
CA PHE A 558 8.27 4.13 4.73
C PHE A 558 9.00 3.43 3.58
N PRO A 559 8.49 2.28 3.10
CA PRO A 559 9.01 1.64 1.90
C PRO A 559 9.01 2.58 0.68
N ILE A 560 9.83 2.25 -0.31
CA ILE A 560 9.77 2.89 -1.63
C ILE A 560 9.03 1.98 -2.62
N LEU A 561 8.36 2.54 -3.62
CA LEU A 561 7.67 1.83 -4.69
C LEU A 561 8.34 2.16 -6.03
N PHE A 562 8.73 1.12 -6.77
CA PHE A 562 9.14 1.21 -8.17
C PHE A 562 8.02 0.64 -9.06
N PRO A 563 7.19 1.51 -9.68
CA PRO A 563 6.03 1.05 -10.43
C PRO A 563 6.39 0.50 -11.82
N LEU A 564 5.47 -0.22 -12.44
CA LEU A 564 5.54 -0.63 -13.85
C LEU A 564 4.48 0.10 -14.67
N LYS A 565 4.84 0.52 -15.88
CA LYS A 565 3.91 1.16 -16.83
C LYS A 565 2.71 0.29 -17.19
N GLN A 566 2.96 -0.99 -17.41
CA GLN A 566 1.96 -1.96 -17.81
C GLN A 566 1.93 -3.05 -16.75
N PRO A 567 0.75 -3.36 -16.16
CA PRO A 567 0.62 -4.50 -15.27
C PRO A 567 0.97 -5.79 -16.02
N ILE A 568 1.73 -6.68 -15.39
CA ILE A 568 2.18 -7.94 -15.99
C ILE A 568 1.40 -9.09 -15.35
N SER A 569 0.69 -9.87 -16.16
CA SER A 569 0.01 -11.07 -15.67
C SER A 569 1.04 -12.13 -15.28
N ILE A 570 0.87 -12.72 -14.12
CA ILE A 570 1.75 -13.75 -13.55
C ILE A 570 0.92 -15.01 -13.37
N ALA A 571 1.35 -16.12 -13.97
CA ALA A 571 0.83 -17.44 -13.68
C ALA A 571 1.52 -18.05 -12.45
N ARG A 572 0.88 -19.04 -11.81
CA ARG A 572 1.40 -19.73 -10.62
C ARG A 572 2.85 -20.19 -10.74
N ASP A 573 3.20 -20.75 -11.90
CA ASP A 573 4.50 -21.37 -12.16
C ASP A 573 5.49 -20.40 -12.82
N ASP A 574 5.10 -19.13 -13.03
CA ASP A 574 5.99 -18.12 -13.60
C ASP A 574 7.07 -17.70 -12.60
N GLU A 575 8.25 -17.37 -13.15
CA GLU A 575 9.33 -16.71 -12.42
C GLU A 575 9.43 -15.26 -12.90
N ILE A 576 9.38 -14.31 -11.95
CA ILE A 576 9.58 -12.89 -12.25
C ILE A 576 11.08 -12.60 -12.26
N ALA A 577 11.65 -12.25 -13.41
CA ALA A 577 13.04 -11.80 -13.50
C ALA A 577 13.09 -10.28 -13.70
N VAL A 578 13.51 -9.54 -12.68
CA VAL A 578 13.70 -8.09 -12.73
C VAL A 578 15.18 -7.73 -12.82
N ARG A 579 15.48 -6.75 -13.66
CA ARG A 579 16.80 -6.14 -13.82
C ARG A 579 16.76 -4.74 -13.24
N PHE A 580 17.74 -4.41 -12.40
CA PHE A 580 17.87 -3.11 -11.77
C PHE A 580 19.27 -2.55 -12.02
N TRP A 581 19.35 -1.28 -12.36
CA TRP A 581 20.60 -0.56 -12.55
C TRP A 581 20.63 0.67 -11.66
N ARG A 582 21.81 0.95 -11.13
CA ARG A 582 22.16 2.25 -10.54
C ARG A 582 23.17 2.91 -11.45
N CYS A 583 22.83 4.08 -11.96
CA CYS A 583 23.57 4.78 -13.01
C CYS A 583 23.99 6.16 -12.52
N ASN A 584 25.12 6.65 -13.02
CA ASN A 584 25.72 7.94 -12.66
C ASN A 584 26.42 8.55 -13.89
N ASN A 585 26.32 9.87 -14.08
CA ASN A 585 26.99 10.64 -15.14
C ASN A 585 27.93 11.75 -14.64
N GLY A 586 28.26 11.77 -13.35
CA GLY A 586 29.07 12.79 -12.67
C GLY A 586 28.28 14.03 -12.20
N LYS A 587 27.02 14.19 -12.60
CA LYS A 587 26.14 15.30 -12.15
C LYS A 587 24.85 14.80 -11.50
N LYS A 588 24.38 13.63 -11.91
CA LYS A 588 23.14 13.02 -11.47
C LYS A 588 23.35 11.52 -11.28
N VAL A 589 22.61 10.97 -10.33
CA VAL A 589 22.44 9.53 -10.13
C VAL A 589 20.99 9.17 -10.42
N TRP A 590 20.72 7.98 -10.95
CA TRP A 590 19.36 7.50 -11.16
C TRP A 590 19.30 5.98 -11.15
N TYR A 591 18.07 5.45 -11.07
CA TYR A 591 17.79 4.03 -11.25
C TYR A 591 17.11 3.78 -12.59
N GLU A 592 17.43 2.65 -13.21
CA GLU A 592 16.68 2.08 -14.32
C GLU A 592 16.20 0.69 -13.91
N TRP A 593 15.02 0.27 -14.37
CA TRP A 593 14.53 -1.08 -14.10
C TRP A 593 13.70 -1.66 -15.24
N ALA A 594 13.75 -2.98 -15.37
CA ALA A 594 12.98 -3.71 -16.37
C ALA A 594 12.63 -5.11 -15.87
N VAL A 595 11.40 -5.55 -16.13
CA VAL A 595 11.02 -6.96 -16.03
C VAL A 595 11.40 -7.64 -17.34
N THR A 596 12.02 -8.81 -17.25
CA THR A 596 12.46 -9.63 -18.41
C THR A 596 11.72 -10.95 -18.53
N GLU A 597 11.15 -11.45 -17.43
CA GLU A 597 10.33 -12.66 -17.38
C GLU A 597 9.16 -12.42 -16.40
N PRO A 598 7.96 -12.99 -16.63
CA PRO A 598 7.60 -13.87 -17.75
C PRO A 598 7.36 -13.10 -19.07
N THR A 599 7.14 -11.79 -19.01
CA THR A 599 7.00 -10.92 -20.19
C THR A 599 7.86 -9.68 -20.01
N CYS A 600 8.55 -9.25 -21.07
CA CYS A 600 9.40 -8.08 -21.02
C CYS A 600 8.58 -6.79 -20.83
N SER A 601 9.01 -5.95 -19.88
CA SER A 601 8.61 -4.55 -19.83
C SER A 601 9.57 -3.70 -20.67
N ALA A 602 9.20 -2.43 -20.92
CA ALA A 602 10.19 -1.43 -21.31
C ALA A 602 11.22 -1.24 -20.18
N ILE A 603 12.41 -0.72 -20.52
CA ILE A 603 13.31 -0.14 -19.52
C ILE A 603 12.64 1.15 -19.02
N HIS A 604 12.44 1.23 -17.71
CA HIS A 604 11.91 2.39 -17.04
C HIS A 604 13.03 3.37 -16.69
N ASN A 605 12.72 4.66 -16.83
CA ASN A 605 13.64 5.77 -16.58
C ASN A 605 14.98 5.73 -17.34
N PRO A 606 15.01 5.36 -18.65
CA PRO A 606 16.27 5.26 -19.39
C PRO A 606 16.98 6.62 -19.40
N ALA A 607 18.28 6.60 -19.09
CA ALA A 607 19.14 7.78 -18.97
C ALA A 607 18.63 8.84 -17.95
N GLY A 608 17.81 8.43 -16.99
CA GLY A 608 17.26 9.33 -15.97
C GLY A 608 16.21 10.32 -16.51
N ARG A 609 15.56 10.01 -17.64
CA ARG A 609 14.68 10.97 -18.33
C ARG A 609 13.48 11.45 -17.50
N SER A 610 13.04 10.66 -16.52
CA SER A 610 11.85 10.93 -15.71
C SER A 610 12.20 11.25 -14.26
N TYR A 611 13.23 10.59 -13.74
CA TYR A 611 13.70 10.79 -12.37
C TYR A 611 15.23 10.77 -12.29
N THR A 612 15.79 11.76 -11.61
CA THR A 612 17.21 11.81 -11.23
C THR A 612 17.36 12.33 -9.81
N ILE A 613 18.49 12.01 -9.20
CA ILE A 613 18.91 12.48 -7.88
C ILE A 613 20.13 13.38 -8.09
N GLY A 614 20.07 14.62 -7.59
CA GLY A 614 21.12 15.61 -7.76
C GLY A 614 22.37 15.35 -6.92
N LEU A 615 23.55 15.26 -7.58
CA LEU A 615 24.84 15.35 -6.91
C LEU A 615 25.18 16.78 -6.53
#